data_AF-A0A915Q042-F1
#
_entry.id   AF-A0A915Q042-F1
#
_cell.length_a   1.000
_cell.length_b   1.000
_cell.length_c   1.000
_cell.angle_alpha   90.00
_cell.angle_beta   90.00
_cell.angle_gamma   90.00
#
_symmetry.space_group_name_H-M   'P 1'
#
loop_
_entity.id
_entity.type
_entity.pdbx_description
1 polymer ?
#
loop_
_entity_poly.entity_id
_entity_poly.type
_entity_poly.pdbx_seq_one_letter_code
_entity_poly.pdbx_strand_id
1 'polypeptide(L)'
;MCSYSTLPAHFTDAKYHRRCGIHVQTLLICHEAITLLVSVAAISIGTALLTHPNLHRKTSLYKQLFHHYARIRAAHYILLYRIAIALWILVHIIHVITTITSILATQLIRPELLYPQLVILVILVGFYTFSLLSVMTMNFIGSSIIWIAPLIASFFCFFTLTNLYLIVLTHRYVVDRREVLQKILRSTKTVTFKEIQASSKQEDEN
;
A
#
# COMPACT_ATOMS: atom_id res chain seq x y z
N MET A 1 36.83 -14.66 16.61
CA MET A 1 35.91 -15.73 16.17
C MET A 1 34.52 -15.38 16.72
N CYS A 2 33.64 -14.80 15.90
CA CYS A 2 32.27 -14.47 16.32
C CYS A 2 31.32 -15.60 15.93
N SER A 3 30.54 -16.02 16.90
CA SER A 3 29.51 -17.06 16.82
C SER A 3 28.47 -16.70 15.75
N TYR A 4 28.34 -17.55 14.72
CA TYR A 4 27.15 -17.56 13.89
C TYR A 4 26.01 -18.05 14.77
N SER A 5 25.09 -17.15 15.12
CA SER A 5 23.81 -17.49 15.69
C SER A 5 23.15 -18.56 14.82
N THR A 6 23.09 -19.78 15.34
CA THR A 6 22.36 -20.89 14.76
C THR A 6 20.89 -20.50 14.71
N LEU A 7 20.43 -20.08 13.52
CA LEU A 7 19.02 -19.84 13.24
C LEU A 7 18.24 -21.12 13.64
N PRO A 8 17.16 -21.00 14.44
CA PRO A 8 16.38 -22.15 14.87
C PRO A 8 15.96 -23.01 13.67
N ALA A 9 16.01 -24.35 13.80
CA ALA A 9 15.78 -25.30 12.69
C ALA A 9 14.43 -25.14 11.95
N HIS A 10 13.46 -24.43 12.51
CA HIS A 10 12.21 -24.11 11.81
C HIS A 10 12.36 -23.00 10.75
N PHE A 11 13.39 -22.13 10.87
CA PHE A 11 13.72 -21.12 9.85
C PHE A 11 14.47 -21.72 8.65
N THR A 12 15.03 -22.93 8.78
CA THR A 12 15.63 -23.67 7.65
C THR A 12 14.65 -24.63 6.96
N ASP A 13 13.42 -24.77 7.49
CA ASP A 13 12.41 -25.63 6.89
C ASP A 13 11.75 -24.96 5.67
N ALA A 14 12.06 -25.49 4.49
CA ALA A 14 11.48 -25.06 3.22
C ALA A 14 9.94 -25.17 3.20
N LYS A 15 9.34 -26.10 3.95
CA LYS A 15 7.87 -26.22 4.07
C LYS A 15 7.28 -25.09 4.90
N TYR A 16 7.95 -24.68 5.98
CA TYR A 16 7.54 -23.55 6.82
C TYR A 16 7.60 -22.24 6.03
N HIS A 17 8.70 -21.98 5.32
CA HIS A 17 8.84 -20.79 4.46
C HIS A 17 7.80 -20.76 3.34
N ARG A 18 7.49 -21.91 2.72
CA ARG A 18 6.45 -22.01 1.69
C ARG A 18 5.05 -21.71 2.25
N ARG A 19 4.71 -22.23 3.44
CA ARG A 19 3.39 -22.00 4.07
C ARG A 19 3.24 -20.54 4.53
N CYS A 20 4.30 -19.94 5.09
CA CYS A 20 4.32 -18.53 5.48
C CYS A 20 4.15 -17.61 4.26
N GLY A 21 4.87 -17.89 3.16
CA GLY A 21 4.76 -17.09 1.93
C GLY A 21 3.37 -17.11 1.28
N ILE A 22 2.71 -18.28 1.22
CA ILE A 22 1.33 -18.40 0.73
C ILE A 22 0.36 -17.65 1.64
N HIS A 23 0.57 -17.70 2.95
CA HIS A 23 -0.24 -16.96 3.91
C HIS A 23 -0.09 -15.44 3.71
N VAL A 24 1.14 -14.94 3.58
CA VAL A 24 1.44 -13.52 3.32
C VAL A 24 0.79 -13.03 2.02
N GLN A 25 0.90 -13.79 0.93
CA GLN A 25 0.26 -13.46 -0.34
C GLN A 25 -1.27 -13.40 -0.21
N THR A 26 -1.87 -14.37 0.49
CA THR A 26 -3.33 -14.40 0.70
C THR A 26 -3.78 -13.21 1.53
N LEU A 27 -3.02 -12.88 2.58
CA LEU A 27 -3.31 -11.76 3.47
C LEU A 27 -3.21 -10.42 2.73
N LEU A 28 -2.20 -10.25 1.87
CA LEU A 28 -2.11 -9.09 0.99
C LEU A 28 -3.35 -9.00 0.08
N ILE A 29 -3.70 -10.05 -0.65
CA ILE A 29 -4.83 -10.00 -1.60
C ILE A 29 -6.14 -9.66 -0.88
N CYS A 30 -6.40 -10.25 0.29
CA CYS A 30 -7.56 -9.91 1.10
C CYS A 30 -7.52 -8.45 1.57
N HIS A 31 -6.36 -7.99 2.05
CA HIS A 31 -6.21 -6.62 2.50
C HIS A 31 -6.39 -5.62 1.35
N GLU A 32 -5.85 -5.90 0.16
CA GLU A 32 -5.97 -5.04 -1.02
C GLU A 32 -7.41 -4.92 -1.49
N ALA A 33 -8.21 -5.99 -1.41
CA ALA A 33 -9.64 -5.91 -1.68
C ALA A 33 -10.36 -4.93 -0.73
N ILE A 34 -10.01 -4.97 0.57
CA ILE A 34 -10.55 -4.02 1.56
C ILE A 34 -10.03 -2.61 1.28
N THR A 35 -8.74 -2.45 0.96
CA THR A 35 -8.13 -1.17 0.57
C THR A 35 -8.88 -0.54 -0.60
N LEU A 36 -9.25 -1.32 -1.62
CA LEU A 36 -10.03 -0.84 -2.76
C LEU A 36 -11.40 -0.33 -2.33
N LEU A 37 -12.13 -1.08 -1.50
CA LEU A 37 -13.44 -0.66 -0.99
C LEU A 37 -13.35 0.64 -0.18
N VAL A 38 -12.39 0.73 0.73
CA VAL A 38 -12.15 1.93 1.56
C VAL A 38 -11.76 3.12 0.67
N SER A 39 -10.91 2.91 -0.33
CA SER A 39 -10.47 3.98 -1.24
C SER A 39 -11.62 4.50 -2.12
N VAL A 40 -12.48 3.61 -2.62
CA VAL A 40 -13.69 3.99 -3.37
C VAL A 40 -14.67 4.76 -2.48
N ALA A 41 -14.84 4.35 -1.22
CA ALA A 41 -15.65 5.10 -0.26
C ALA A 41 -15.08 6.50 -0.01
N ALA A 42 -13.75 6.61 0.16
CA ALA A 42 -13.05 7.88 0.36
C ALA A 42 -13.18 8.83 -0.86
N ILE A 43 -13.10 8.29 -2.08
CA ILE A 43 -13.35 9.05 -3.33
C ILE A 43 -14.80 9.52 -3.37
N SER A 44 -15.75 8.65 -3.05
CA SER A 44 -17.18 8.97 -3.06
C SER A 44 -17.52 10.10 -2.08
N ILE A 45 -16.97 10.03 -0.86
CA ILE A 45 -17.09 11.09 0.15
C ILE A 45 -16.45 12.39 -0.36
N GLY A 46 -15.25 12.33 -0.95
CA GLY A 46 -14.58 13.49 -1.54
C GLY A 46 -15.43 14.17 -2.62
N THR A 47 -15.99 13.39 -3.54
CA THR A 47 -16.86 13.89 -4.62
C THR A 47 -18.15 14.51 -4.06
N ALA A 48 -18.76 13.90 -3.03
CA ALA A 48 -19.92 14.47 -2.34
C ALA A 48 -19.57 15.82 -1.67
N LEU A 49 -18.39 15.94 -1.06
CA LEU A 49 -17.89 17.16 -0.44
C LEU A 49 -17.52 18.26 -1.44
N LEU A 50 -17.15 17.89 -2.67
CA LEU A 50 -16.86 18.82 -3.75
C LEU A 50 -18.14 19.37 -4.40
N THR A 51 -19.13 18.51 -4.61
CA THR A 51 -20.46 18.86 -5.17
C THR A 51 -21.32 19.64 -4.18
N HIS A 52 -21.29 19.25 -2.90
CA HIS A 52 -22.06 19.87 -1.83
C HIS A 52 -21.15 20.43 -0.74
N PRO A 53 -20.42 21.54 -1.00
CA PRO A 53 -19.45 22.09 -0.06
C PRO A 53 -20.10 22.54 1.25
N ASN A 54 -21.41 22.79 1.31
CA ASN A 54 -22.10 23.14 2.56
C ASN A 54 -22.01 22.03 3.62
N LEU A 55 -21.75 20.78 3.23
CA LEU A 55 -21.59 19.65 4.15
C LEU A 55 -20.38 19.84 5.08
N HIS A 56 -19.23 20.33 4.57
CA HIS A 56 -18.05 20.52 5.42
C HIS A 56 -18.30 21.57 6.51
N ARG A 57 -19.13 22.58 6.23
CA ARG A 57 -19.44 23.66 7.18
C ARG A 57 -20.21 23.18 8.40
N LYS A 58 -20.86 22.01 8.32
CA LYS A 58 -21.57 21.40 9.44
C LYS A 58 -20.63 20.70 10.43
N THR A 59 -19.41 20.36 10.01
CA THR A 59 -18.44 19.61 10.82
C THR A 59 -17.93 20.43 12.01
N SER A 60 -17.59 19.75 13.10
CA SER A 60 -16.96 20.36 14.27
C SER A 60 -15.59 20.96 13.94
N LEU A 61 -14.81 20.28 13.08
CA LEU A 61 -13.52 20.76 12.57
C LEU A 61 -13.64 22.14 11.89
N TYR A 62 -14.63 22.32 11.02
CA TYR A 62 -14.87 23.62 10.40
C TYR A 62 -15.18 24.70 11.43
N LYS A 63 -16.11 24.42 12.34
CA LYS A 63 -16.58 25.39 13.35
C LYS A 63 -15.44 25.86 14.26
N GLN A 64 -14.54 24.97 14.64
CA GLN A 64 -13.45 25.28 15.56
C GLN A 64 -12.25 25.95 14.85
N LEU A 65 -11.85 25.46 13.68
CA LEU A 65 -10.56 25.87 13.06
C LEU A 65 -10.73 26.88 11.93
N PHE A 66 -11.72 26.66 11.10
CA PHE A 66 -11.82 27.35 9.82
C PHE A 66 -12.88 28.43 9.80
N HIS A 67 -13.78 28.47 10.78
CA HIS A 67 -14.90 29.41 10.79
C HIS A 67 -14.44 30.87 10.79
N HIS A 68 -13.45 31.21 11.61
CA HIS A 68 -12.90 32.57 11.66
C HIS A 68 -12.20 32.96 10.35
N TYR A 69 -11.31 32.09 9.85
CA TYR A 69 -10.60 32.33 8.60
C TYR A 69 -11.54 32.41 7.39
N ALA A 70 -12.56 31.53 7.32
CA ALA A 70 -13.57 31.54 6.28
C ALA A 70 -14.44 32.81 6.29
N ARG A 71 -14.61 33.45 7.46
CA ARG A 71 -15.32 34.72 7.59
C ARG A 71 -14.49 35.89 7.06
N ILE A 72 -13.19 35.93 7.36
CA ILE A 72 -12.30 37.04 6.96
C ILE A 72 -11.87 36.91 5.50
N ARG A 73 -11.58 35.69 5.02
CA ARG A 73 -11.07 35.42 3.67
C ARG A 73 -11.88 34.34 2.95
N ALA A 74 -13.18 34.60 2.76
CA ALA A 74 -14.13 33.62 2.22
C ALA A 74 -13.70 33.01 0.86
N ALA A 75 -13.31 33.85 -0.11
CA ALA A 75 -12.93 33.39 -1.45
C ALA A 75 -11.67 32.49 -1.42
N HIS A 76 -10.64 32.92 -0.69
CA HIS A 76 -9.39 32.17 -0.54
C HIS A 76 -9.64 30.84 0.20
N TYR A 77 -10.45 30.85 1.25
CA TYR A 77 -10.80 29.65 1.99
C TYR A 77 -11.51 28.61 1.10
N ILE A 78 -12.50 29.03 0.31
CA ILE A 78 -13.22 28.12 -0.59
C ILE A 78 -12.29 27.51 -1.64
N LEU A 79 -11.35 28.31 -2.18
CA LEU A 79 -10.35 27.83 -3.12
C LEU A 79 -9.46 26.76 -2.48
N LEU A 80 -8.87 27.04 -1.31
CA LEU A 80 -8.03 26.10 -0.58
C LEU A 80 -8.77 24.82 -0.23
N TYR A 81 -10.03 24.93 0.22
CA TYR A 81 -10.88 23.78 0.49
C TYR A 81 -11.08 22.90 -0.76
N ARG A 82 -11.41 23.51 -1.91
CA ARG A 82 -11.60 22.76 -3.16
C ARG A 82 -10.31 22.07 -3.62
N ILE A 83 -9.17 22.76 -3.51
CA ILE A 83 -7.86 22.18 -3.84
C ILE A 83 -7.57 20.99 -2.91
N ALA A 84 -7.80 21.13 -1.60
CA ALA A 84 -7.57 20.05 -0.64
C ALA A 84 -8.44 18.82 -0.93
N ILE A 85 -9.73 19.00 -1.22
CA ILE A 85 -10.64 17.89 -1.58
C ILE A 85 -10.26 17.27 -2.93
N ALA A 86 -9.86 18.07 -3.92
CA ALA A 86 -9.40 17.55 -5.22
C ALA A 86 -8.12 16.72 -5.08
N LEU A 87 -7.15 17.18 -4.28
CA LEU A 87 -5.93 16.43 -3.97
C LEU A 87 -6.23 15.14 -3.21
N TRP A 88 -7.17 15.17 -2.25
CA TRP A 88 -7.64 13.98 -1.55
C TRP A 88 -8.17 12.92 -2.52
N ILE A 89 -9.04 13.32 -3.46
CA ILE A 89 -9.60 12.43 -4.49
C ILE A 89 -8.49 11.88 -5.37
N LEU A 90 -7.61 12.75 -5.87
CA LEU A 90 -6.52 12.38 -6.77
C LEU A 90 -5.59 11.34 -6.15
N VAL A 91 -5.18 11.56 -4.89
CA VAL A 91 -4.32 10.62 -4.16
C VAL A 91 -4.99 9.25 -4.00
N HIS A 92 -6.29 9.21 -3.70
CA HIS A 92 -7.01 7.94 -3.59
C HIS A 92 -7.19 7.23 -4.93
N ILE A 93 -7.37 7.97 -6.04
CA ILE A 93 -7.36 7.37 -7.39
C ILE A 93 -6.01 6.73 -7.69
N ILE A 94 -4.90 7.45 -7.42
CA ILE A 94 -3.55 6.92 -7.60
C ILE A 94 -3.35 5.69 -6.70
N HIS A 95 -3.85 5.72 -5.47
CA HIS A 95 -3.77 4.58 -4.56
C HIS A 95 -4.56 3.36 -5.09
N VAL A 96 -5.74 3.55 -5.67
CA VAL A 96 -6.51 2.48 -6.32
C VAL A 96 -5.73 1.87 -7.49
N ILE A 97 -5.17 2.70 -8.38
CA ILE A 97 -4.38 2.23 -9.53
C ILE A 97 -3.17 1.42 -9.07
N THR A 98 -2.43 1.91 -8.08
CA THR A 98 -1.25 1.23 -7.56
C THR A 98 -1.60 -0.07 -6.82
N THR A 99 -2.76 -0.12 -6.15
CA THR A 99 -3.32 -1.34 -5.53
C THR A 99 -3.71 -2.40 -6.56
N ILE A 100 -4.32 -2.02 -7.68
CA ILE A 100 -4.59 -2.97 -8.77
C ILE A 100 -3.27 -3.49 -9.35
N THR A 101 -2.29 -2.60 -9.49
CA THR A 101 -0.96 -2.95 -10.01
C THR A 101 -0.23 -3.94 -9.08
N SER A 102 -0.38 -3.83 -7.77
CA SER A 102 0.25 -4.76 -6.81
C SER A 102 -0.40 -6.14 -6.78
N ILE A 103 -1.72 -6.20 -6.96
CA ILE A 103 -2.43 -7.47 -7.18
C ILE A 103 -1.85 -8.17 -8.41
N LEU A 104 -1.73 -7.45 -9.53
CA LEU A 104 -1.12 -7.98 -10.75
C LEU A 104 0.35 -8.38 -10.55
N ALA A 105 1.13 -7.55 -9.84
CA ALA A 105 2.53 -7.82 -9.51
C ALA A 105 2.69 -9.17 -8.78
N THR A 106 1.79 -9.42 -7.84
CA THR A 106 1.78 -10.63 -7.01
C THR A 106 1.37 -11.85 -7.82
N GLN A 107 0.35 -11.73 -8.69
CA GLN A 107 -0.09 -12.82 -9.56
C GLN A 107 0.94 -13.17 -10.64
N LEU A 108 1.64 -12.17 -11.18
CA LEU A 108 2.64 -12.34 -12.24
C LEU A 108 4.06 -12.59 -11.72
N ILE A 109 4.26 -12.61 -10.40
CA ILE A 109 5.58 -12.77 -9.76
C ILE A 109 6.59 -11.72 -10.29
N ARG A 110 6.14 -10.45 -10.41
CA ARG A 110 6.93 -9.31 -10.89
C ARG A 110 7.12 -8.27 -9.79
N PRO A 111 8.22 -8.34 -9.02
CA PRO A 111 8.42 -7.47 -7.85
C PRO A 111 8.55 -5.98 -8.22
N GLU A 112 8.94 -5.66 -9.45
CA GLU A 112 9.09 -4.27 -9.91
C GLU A 112 7.78 -3.49 -9.91
N LEU A 113 6.66 -4.20 -10.09
CA LEU A 113 5.33 -3.60 -10.11
C LEU A 113 4.80 -3.28 -8.70
N LEU A 114 5.49 -3.69 -7.64
CA LEU A 114 5.14 -3.36 -6.25
C LEU A 114 5.69 -1.99 -5.82
N TYR A 115 6.76 -1.49 -6.46
CA TYR A 115 7.40 -0.22 -6.09
C TYR A 115 6.46 1.00 -6.12
N PRO A 116 5.60 1.19 -7.16
CA PRO A 116 4.71 2.34 -7.20
C PRO A 116 3.78 2.43 -5.99
N GLN A 117 3.22 1.29 -5.55
CA GLN A 117 2.35 1.28 -4.38
C GLN A 117 3.12 1.50 -3.08
N LEU A 118 4.33 0.94 -2.96
CA LEU A 118 5.19 1.19 -1.81
C LEU A 118 5.47 2.69 -1.63
N VAL A 119 5.78 3.41 -2.71
CA VAL A 119 6.02 4.87 -2.67
C VAL A 119 4.76 5.62 -2.20
N ILE A 120 3.60 5.29 -2.77
CA ILE A 120 2.33 5.94 -2.41
C ILE A 120 1.96 5.66 -0.95
N LEU A 121 2.14 4.43 -0.47
CA LEU A 121 1.86 4.07 0.91
C LEU A 121 2.78 4.80 1.90
N VAL A 122 4.07 4.96 1.60
CA VAL A 122 4.98 5.76 2.46
C VAL A 122 4.51 7.22 2.55
N ILE A 123 4.13 7.82 1.42
CA ILE A 123 3.61 9.20 1.39
C ILE A 123 2.31 9.30 2.21
N LEU A 124 1.38 8.35 2.03
CA LEU A 124 0.12 8.30 2.76
C LEU A 124 0.30 8.11 4.27
N VAL A 125 1.22 7.23 4.70
CA VAL A 125 1.55 7.05 6.12
C VAL A 125 2.04 8.36 6.71
N GLY A 126 2.94 9.08 6.02
CA GLY A 126 3.42 10.38 6.46
C GLY A 126 2.27 11.40 6.60
N PHE A 127 1.42 11.48 5.58
CA PHE A 127 0.26 12.37 5.57
C PHE A 127 -0.74 12.07 6.70
N TYR A 128 -1.09 10.81 6.92
CA TYR A 128 -2.03 10.42 7.98
C TYR A 128 -1.44 10.59 9.38
N THR A 129 -0.15 10.31 9.56
CA THR A 129 0.54 10.52 10.85
C THR A 129 0.59 12.01 11.19
N PHE A 130 0.94 12.87 10.22
CA PHE A 130 0.93 14.31 10.40
C PHE A 130 -0.48 14.86 10.69
N SER A 131 -1.49 14.35 9.98
CA SER A 131 -2.90 14.73 10.21
C SER A 131 -3.37 14.32 11.60
N LEU A 132 -3.03 13.10 12.05
CA LEU A 132 -3.36 12.60 13.38
C LEU A 132 -2.71 13.46 14.46
N LEU A 133 -1.41 13.76 14.33
CA LEU A 133 -0.69 14.63 15.26
C LEU A 133 -1.31 16.03 15.33
N SER A 134 -1.67 16.60 14.17
CA SER A 134 -2.33 17.90 14.08
C SER A 134 -3.67 17.91 14.83
N VAL A 135 -4.53 16.91 14.59
CA VAL A 135 -5.84 16.79 15.25
C VAL A 135 -5.70 16.54 16.75
N MET A 136 -4.74 15.69 17.17
CA MET A 136 -4.46 15.46 18.58
C MET A 136 -4.01 16.74 19.28
N THR A 137 -3.08 17.49 18.67
CA THR A 137 -2.59 18.77 19.21
C THR A 137 -3.72 19.77 19.37
N MET A 138 -4.63 19.84 18.39
CA MET A 138 -5.83 20.69 18.47
C MET A 138 -6.78 20.25 19.58
N ASN A 139 -6.97 18.94 19.79
CA ASN A 139 -7.80 18.44 20.89
C ASN A 139 -7.19 18.73 22.27
N PHE A 140 -5.86 18.80 22.39
CA PHE A 140 -5.19 19.20 23.63
C PHE A 140 -5.31 20.70 23.92
N ILE A 141 -5.22 21.54 22.89
CA ILE A 141 -5.28 23.00 23.03
C ILE A 141 -6.75 23.49 23.13
N GLY A 142 -7.67 22.81 22.45
CA GLY A 142 -9.07 23.17 22.39
C GLY A 142 -9.86 22.76 23.64
N SER A 143 -10.81 23.61 24.05
CA SER A 143 -11.73 23.33 25.17
C SER A 143 -12.78 22.24 24.87
N SER A 144 -12.86 21.73 23.64
CA SER A 144 -13.90 20.77 23.22
C SER A 144 -13.30 19.65 22.37
N ILE A 145 -13.42 18.42 22.88
CA ILE A 145 -12.81 17.23 22.29
C ILE A 145 -13.57 16.81 21.01
N ILE A 146 -12.91 16.86 19.87
CA ILE A 146 -13.40 16.26 18.63
C ILE A 146 -12.93 14.80 18.60
N TRP A 147 -13.75 13.86 19.06
CA TRP A 147 -13.40 12.43 19.07
C TRP A 147 -13.46 11.75 17.69
N ILE A 148 -14.33 12.25 16.79
CA ILE A 148 -14.56 11.61 15.49
C ILE A 148 -13.37 11.78 14.54
N ALA A 149 -12.75 12.97 14.50
CA ALA A 149 -11.61 13.26 13.64
C ALA A 149 -10.36 12.39 13.92
N PRO A 150 -9.87 12.24 15.18
CA PRO A 150 -8.73 11.39 15.47
C PRO A 150 -9.07 9.91 15.24
N LEU A 151 -10.31 9.47 15.52
CA LEU A 151 -10.71 8.09 15.24
C LEU A 151 -10.63 7.77 13.74
N ILE A 152 -11.15 8.64 12.89
CA ILE A 152 -11.04 8.49 11.42
C ILE A 152 -9.57 8.51 10.98
N ALA A 153 -8.78 9.47 11.49
CA ALA A 153 -7.36 9.56 11.13
C ALA A 153 -6.57 8.32 11.59
N SER A 154 -6.83 7.79 12.78
CA SER A 154 -6.24 6.54 13.28
C SER A 154 -6.64 5.33 12.43
N PHE A 155 -7.91 5.25 12.00
CA PHE A 155 -8.38 4.20 11.11
C PHE A 155 -7.59 4.18 9.79
N PHE A 156 -7.51 5.33 9.10
CA PHE A 156 -6.76 5.43 7.85
C PHE A 156 -5.27 5.19 8.04
N CYS A 157 -4.68 5.69 9.13
CA CYS A 157 -3.28 5.47 9.45
C CYS A 157 -2.98 3.97 9.67
N PHE A 158 -3.78 3.29 10.49
CA PHE A 158 -3.65 1.86 10.75
C PHE A 158 -3.76 1.04 9.46
N PHE A 159 -4.80 1.26 8.65
CA PHE A 159 -4.99 0.54 7.39
C PHE A 159 -3.83 0.76 6.42
N THR A 160 -3.32 1.99 6.31
CA THR A 160 -2.20 2.31 5.43
C THR A 160 -0.90 1.64 5.93
N LEU A 161 -0.67 1.63 7.24
CA LEU A 161 0.48 0.96 7.86
C LEU A 161 0.43 -0.56 7.66
N THR A 162 -0.72 -1.19 7.87
CA THR A 162 -0.89 -2.62 7.63
C THR A 162 -0.69 -2.96 6.15
N ASN A 163 -1.22 -2.14 5.24
CA ASN A 163 -0.98 -2.35 3.80
C ASN A 163 0.51 -2.23 3.45
N LEU A 164 1.19 -1.19 3.95
CA LEU A 164 2.63 -1.00 3.75
C LEU A 164 3.44 -2.18 4.27
N TYR A 165 3.11 -2.67 5.46
CA TYR A 165 3.75 -3.83 6.05
C TYR A 165 3.59 -5.09 5.18
N LEU A 166 2.37 -5.35 4.69
CA LEU A 166 2.08 -6.51 3.84
C LEU A 166 2.76 -6.42 2.47
N ILE A 167 2.85 -5.23 1.89
CA ILE A 167 3.59 -4.98 0.65
C ILE A 167 5.07 -5.29 0.83
N VAL A 168 5.69 -4.85 1.93
CA VAL A 168 7.11 -5.12 2.21
C VAL A 168 7.36 -6.61 2.36
N LEU A 169 6.49 -7.34 3.06
CA LEU A 169 6.61 -8.80 3.19
C LEU A 169 6.42 -9.51 1.85
N THR A 170 5.42 -9.08 1.08
CA THR A 170 5.11 -9.69 -0.22
C THR A 170 6.21 -9.42 -1.24
N HIS A 171 6.85 -8.25 -1.21
CA HIS A 171 7.99 -7.95 -2.07
C HIS A 171 9.11 -8.97 -1.89
N ARG A 172 9.52 -9.23 -0.64
CA ARG A 172 10.54 -10.26 -0.34
C ARG A 172 10.12 -11.63 -0.86
N TYR A 173 8.87 -12.02 -0.60
CA TYR A 173 8.33 -13.30 -1.08
C TYR A 173 8.34 -13.41 -2.61
N VAL A 174 7.91 -12.38 -3.31
CA VAL A 174 7.84 -12.35 -4.78
C VAL A 174 9.24 -12.40 -5.40
N VAL A 175 10.21 -11.70 -4.80
CA VAL A 175 11.63 -11.76 -5.20
C VAL A 175 12.16 -13.19 -5.08
N ASP A 176 12.02 -13.82 -3.92
CA ASP A 176 12.50 -15.20 -3.69
C ASP A 176 11.89 -16.18 -4.70
N ARG A 177 10.58 -16.07 -4.94
CA ARG A 177 9.87 -16.93 -5.90
C ARG A 177 10.35 -16.72 -7.34
N ARG A 178 10.62 -15.47 -7.72
CA ARG A 178 11.13 -15.14 -9.06
C ARG A 178 12.54 -15.69 -9.27
N GLU A 179 13.41 -15.61 -8.28
CA GLU A 179 14.76 -16.17 -8.35
C GLU A 179 14.73 -17.69 -8.51
N VAL A 180 13.89 -18.38 -7.73
CA VAL A 180 13.69 -19.83 -7.86
C VAL A 180 13.17 -20.19 -9.26
N LEU A 181 12.17 -19.45 -9.76
CA LEU A 181 11.63 -19.67 -11.10
C LEU A 181 12.69 -19.46 -12.20
N GLN A 182 13.48 -18.40 -12.09
CA GLN A 182 14.58 -18.14 -13.03
C GLN A 182 15.65 -19.24 -12.98
N LYS A 183 15.98 -19.76 -11.78
CA LYS A 183 16.91 -20.87 -11.63
C LYS A 183 16.40 -22.14 -12.32
N ILE A 184 15.12 -22.47 -12.15
CA ILE A 184 14.47 -23.62 -12.80
C ILE A 184 14.47 -23.45 -14.32
N LEU A 185 14.05 -22.28 -14.82
CA LEU A 185 14.03 -22.00 -16.26
C LEU A 185 15.43 -22.09 -16.88
N ARG A 186 16.47 -21.60 -16.19
CA ARG A 186 17.86 -21.75 -16.63
C ARG A 186 18.29 -23.22 -16.63
N SER A 187 17.97 -23.99 -15.59
CA SER A 187 18.32 -25.43 -15.57
C SER A 187 17.63 -26.21 -16.68
N THR A 188 16.33 -25.99 -16.91
CA THR A 188 15.60 -26.63 -18.00
C THR A 188 16.20 -26.26 -19.35
N LYS A 189 16.48 -24.97 -19.59
CA LYS A 189 17.14 -24.53 -20.83
C LYS A 189 18.50 -25.21 -21.03
N THR A 190 19.29 -25.41 -19.97
CA THR A 190 20.57 -26.13 -20.06
C THR A 190 20.41 -27.62 -20.32
N VAL A 191 19.36 -28.26 -19.79
CA VAL A 191 19.08 -29.68 -20.06
C VAL A 191 18.66 -29.86 -21.52
N THR A 192 17.71 -29.06 -22.00
CA THR A 192 17.24 -29.13 -23.40
C THR A 192 18.38 -28.84 -24.39
N PHE A 193 19.25 -27.88 -24.09
CA PHE A 193 20.41 -27.60 -24.94
C PHE A 193 21.41 -28.77 -24.98
N LYS A 194 21.65 -29.42 -23.83
CA LYS A 194 22.51 -30.61 -23.77
C LYS A 194 21.92 -31.80 -24.53
N GLU A 195 20.61 -32.01 -24.45
CA GLU A 195 19.92 -33.07 -25.20
C GLU A 195 20.01 -32.85 -26.71
N ILE A 196 19.79 -31.61 -27.18
CA ILE A 196 19.95 -31.26 -28.60
C ILE A 196 21.39 -31.51 -29.09
N GLN A 197 22.38 -31.09 -28.29
CA GLN A 197 23.80 -31.28 -28.65
C GLN A 197 24.23 -32.75 -28.62
N ALA A 198 23.66 -33.56 -27.73
CA ALA A 198 23.91 -35.00 -27.70
C ALA A 198 23.30 -35.68 -28.91
N SER A 199 22.05 -35.33 -29.27
CA SER A 199 21.37 -35.86 -30.45
C SER A 199 22.11 -35.53 -31.75
N SER A 200 22.63 -34.30 -31.90
CA SER A 200 23.36 -33.92 -33.12
C SER A 200 24.69 -34.66 -33.27
N LYS A 201 25.41 -34.90 -32.17
CA LYS A 201 26.65 -35.69 -32.20
C LYS A 201 26.40 -37.15 -32.60
N GLN A 202 25.24 -37.68 -32.23
CA GLN A 202 24.87 -39.05 -32.53
C GLN A 202 24.43 -39.24 -33.99
N GLU A 203 23.97 -38.16 -34.64
CA GLU A 203 23.75 -38.11 -36.09
C GLU A 203 25.06 -37.96 -36.88
N ASP A 204 26.05 -37.22 -36.37
CA ASP A 204 27.35 -37.05 -37.03
C ASP A 204 28.25 -38.32 -36.97
N GLU A 205 27.98 -39.24 -36.04
CA GLU A 205 28.75 -40.48 -35.83
C GLU A 205 28.16 -41.70 -36.58
N ASN A 206 27.05 -41.54 -37.31
CA ASN A 206 26.37 -42.59 -38.10
C ASN A 206 26.43 -42.29 -39.61
#